data_AF-A0A376GMD8-F1
#
_entry.id   AF-A0A376GMD8-F1
#
_cell.length_a   1.000
_cell.length_b   1.000
_cell.length_c   1.000
_cell.angle_alpha   90.00
_cell.angle_beta   90.00
_cell.angle_gamma   90.00
#
_symmetry.space_group_name_H-M   'P 1'
#
loop_
_entity.id
_entity.type
_entity.pdbx_description
1 polymer ?
#
loop_
_entity_poly.entity_id
_entity_poly.type
_entity_poly.pdbx_seq_one_letter_code
_entity_poly.pdbx_strand_id
1 'polypeptide(L)'
;MEHLEIILPITLLFLAFILKLSIDRSIKAPNIIQAICELPVDMIFLSISFLIAFTISKPNDPSEGLFFTIAFICIAVLTVILWRKSLILFEKNNNWWILLLLINMLISFFSIFQSMNVLLKKDIKEPKNKTEVKIKKDGN
;
A
#
# COMPACT_ATOMS: atom_id res chain seq x y z
N MET A 1 17.51 -7.49 -8.09
CA MET A 1 16.99 -6.40 -7.24
C MET A 1 15.49 -6.23 -7.40
N GLU A 2 14.91 -6.56 -8.56
CA GLU A 2 13.47 -6.44 -8.86
C GLU A 2 12.52 -7.15 -7.87
N HIS A 3 12.95 -8.28 -7.27
CA HIS A 3 12.11 -9.00 -6.30
C HIS A 3 12.07 -8.36 -4.91
N LEU A 4 13.06 -7.54 -4.53
CA LEU A 4 13.14 -6.92 -3.20
C LEU A 4 12.01 -5.89 -3.01
N GLU A 5 11.73 -5.10 -4.05
CA GLU A 5 10.68 -4.08 -4.06
C GLU A 5 9.26 -4.67 -3.92
N ILE A 6 9.11 -5.97 -4.17
CA ILE A 6 7.86 -6.72 -3.98
C ILE A 6 7.86 -7.43 -2.63
N ILE A 7 8.95 -8.11 -2.29
CA ILE A 7 9.08 -8.91 -1.06
C ILE A 7 9.03 -8.05 0.20
N LEU A 8 9.65 -6.87 0.20
CA LEU A 8 9.64 -5.93 1.33
C LEU A 8 8.22 -5.50 1.71
N PRO A 9 7.39 -4.94 0.79
CA PRO A 9 6.00 -4.61 1.08
C PRO A 9 5.20 -5.79 1.62
N ILE A 10 5.34 -6.97 1.01
CA ILE A 10 4.62 -8.18 1.43
C ILE A 10 5.03 -8.58 2.85
N THR A 11 6.33 -8.55 3.14
CA THR A 11 6.88 -8.90 4.46
C THR A 11 6.44 -7.88 5.50
N LEU A 12 6.42 -6.59 5.17
CA LEU A 12 5.91 -5.54 6.05
C LEU A 12 4.43 -5.74 6.35
N LEU A 13 3.61 -6.06 5.34
CA LEU A 13 2.18 -6.32 5.49
C LEU A 13 1.94 -7.55 6.36
N PHE A 14 2.69 -8.63 6.12
CA PHE A 14 2.63 -9.86 6.89
C PHE A 14 3.04 -9.61 8.35
N LEU A 15 4.13 -8.86 8.59
CA LEU A 15 4.58 -8.51 9.92
C LEU A 15 3.54 -7.65 10.66
N ALA A 16 2.98 -6.64 10.01
CA ALA A 16 1.92 -5.80 10.57
C ALA A 16 0.70 -6.63 10.99
N PHE A 17 0.31 -7.59 10.15
CA PHE A 17 -0.78 -8.53 10.46
C PHE A 17 -0.45 -9.43 11.66
N ILE A 18 0.74 -10.02 11.71
CA ILE A 18 1.17 -10.87 12.84
C ILE A 18 1.26 -10.06 14.13
N LEU A 19 1.78 -8.84 14.09
CA LEU A 19 1.84 -7.96 15.26
C LEU A 19 0.43 -7.66 15.79
N LYS A 20 -0.54 -7.36 14.92
CA LYS A 20 -1.94 -7.15 15.32
C LYS A 20 -2.60 -8.38 15.93
N LEU A 21 -2.24 -9.57 15.49
CA LEU A 21 -2.72 -10.82 16.08
C LEU A 21 -2.02 -11.16 17.40
N SER A 22 -0.77 -10.76 17.57
CA SER A 22 0.07 -11.12 18.73
C SER A 22 -0.06 -10.14 19.90
N ILE A 23 -0.27 -8.86 19.62
CA ILE A 23 -0.48 -7.83 20.64
C ILE A 23 -1.95 -7.87 21.09
N ASP A 24 -2.14 -8.38 22.32
CA ASP A 24 -3.27 -8.10 23.19
C ASP A 24 -4.64 -8.71 22.83
N ARG A 25 -4.68 -9.71 21.94
CA ARG A 25 -5.91 -10.46 21.66
C ARG A 25 -5.79 -11.89 22.17
N SER A 26 -6.58 -12.24 23.20
CA SER A 26 -6.90 -13.65 23.46
C SER A 26 -7.34 -14.27 22.13
N ILE A 27 -6.71 -15.34 21.67
CA ILE A 27 -6.95 -15.95 20.34
C ILE A 27 -8.38 -16.49 20.31
N LYS A 28 -9.32 -15.61 19.98
CA LYS A 28 -10.75 -15.89 19.81
C LYS A 28 -11.07 -15.64 18.35
N ALA A 29 -11.90 -16.49 17.76
CA ALA A 29 -12.37 -16.34 16.37
C ALA A 29 -12.76 -14.90 15.96
N PRO A 30 -13.53 -14.11 16.75
CA PRO A 30 -13.87 -12.73 16.39
C PRO A 30 -12.66 -11.81 16.23
N ASN A 31 -11.60 -12.04 17.03
CA ASN A 31 -10.39 -11.22 16.99
C ASN A 31 -9.60 -11.43 15.70
N ILE A 32 -9.59 -12.66 15.18
CA ILE A 32 -8.95 -13.01 13.90
C ILE A 32 -9.73 -12.37 12.75
N ILE A 33 -11.06 -12.46 12.78
CA ILE A 33 -11.91 -11.89 11.72
C ILE A 33 -11.74 -10.38 11.66
N GLN A 34 -11.69 -9.71 12.81
CA GLN A 34 -11.44 -8.27 12.83
C GLN A 34 -10.07 -7.90 12.27
N ALA A 35 -9.01 -8.67 12.58
CA ALA A 35 -7.68 -8.45 12.00
C ALA A 35 -7.68 -8.66 10.46
N ILE A 36 -8.41 -9.67 9.96
CA ILE A 36 -8.57 -9.89 8.51
C ILE A 36 -9.32 -8.71 7.88
N CYS A 37 -10.38 -8.21 8.53
CA CYS A 37 -11.15 -7.08 8.05
C CYS A 37 -10.32 -5.77 8.00
N GLU A 38 -9.30 -5.64 8.85
CA GLU A 38 -8.37 -4.50 8.86
C GLU A 38 -7.31 -4.56 7.76
N LEU A 39 -6.99 -5.76 7.24
CA LEU A 39 -5.93 -5.97 6.24
C LEU A 39 -6.07 -5.09 4.96
N PRO A 40 -7.26 -4.91 4.35
CA PRO A 40 -7.44 -3.99 3.21
C PRO A 40 -6.98 -2.56 3.51
N VAL A 41 -7.23 -2.08 4.74
CA VAL A 41 -6.86 -0.72 5.16
C VAL A 41 -5.35 -0.57 5.17
N ASP A 42 -4.64 -1.54 5.76
CA ASP A 42 -3.17 -1.55 5.80
C ASP A 42 -2.58 -1.55 4.38
N MET A 43 -3.18 -2.32 3.47
CA MET A 43 -2.76 -2.41 2.07
C MET A 43 -2.89 -1.07 1.33
N ILE A 44 -3.98 -0.33 1.55
CA ILE A 44 -4.15 1.00 0.95
C ILE A 44 -3.13 2.00 1.50
N PHE A 45 -2.89 2.02 2.81
CA PHE A 45 -1.90 2.92 3.40
C PHE A 45 -0.48 2.61 2.91
N LEU A 46 -0.15 1.34 2.71
CA LEU A 46 1.10 0.93 2.08
C LEU A 46 1.19 1.44 0.63
N SER A 47 0.12 1.31 -0.15
CA SER A 47 0.04 1.82 -1.53
C SER A 47 0.26 3.33 -1.60
N ILE A 48 -0.39 4.08 -0.71
CA ILE A 48 -0.24 5.54 -0.61
C ILE A 48 1.20 5.90 -0.27
N SER A 49 1.84 5.16 0.64
CA SER A 49 3.24 5.39 1.01
C SER A 49 4.17 5.25 -0.20
N PHE A 50 3.93 4.28 -1.09
CA PHE A 50 4.69 4.16 -2.34
C PHE A 50 4.43 5.29 -3.34
N LEU A 51 3.17 5.75 -3.47
CA LEU A 51 2.84 6.89 -4.33
C LEU A 51 3.47 8.19 -3.82
N ILE A 52 3.51 8.40 -2.50
CA ILE A 52 4.21 9.54 -1.89
C ILE A 52 5.71 9.45 -2.19
N ALA A 53 6.33 8.29 -1.98
CA ALA A 53 7.74 8.08 -2.30
C ALA A 53 8.06 8.34 -3.79
N PHE A 54 7.17 7.89 -4.69
CA PHE A 54 7.26 8.18 -6.12
C PHE A 54 7.16 9.68 -6.43
N THR A 55 6.21 10.38 -5.81
CA THR A 55 5.98 11.81 -5.99
C THR A 55 7.18 12.63 -5.55
N ILE A 56 7.74 12.32 -4.38
CA ILE A 56 8.96 12.96 -3.85
C ILE A 56 10.15 12.71 -4.78
N SER A 57 10.21 11.54 -5.40
CA SER A 57 11.31 11.17 -6.28
C SER A 57 11.30 11.84 -7.65
N LYS A 58 10.20 12.47 -8.09
CA LYS A 58 10.08 13.15 -9.39
C LYS A 58 9.84 14.65 -9.22
N PRO A 59 10.86 15.41 -8.78
CA PRO A 59 10.69 16.84 -8.49
C PRO A 59 10.37 17.70 -9.72
N ASN A 60 10.67 17.22 -10.92
CA ASN A 60 10.47 17.99 -12.16
C ASN A 60 9.02 17.97 -12.67
N ASP A 61 8.20 17.00 -12.26
CA ASP A 61 6.78 16.95 -12.59
C ASP A 61 5.99 16.26 -11.46
N PRO A 62 5.78 16.96 -10.33
CA PRO A 62 5.07 16.39 -9.19
C PRO A 62 3.55 16.30 -9.42
N SER A 63 3.03 16.91 -10.49
CA SER A 63 1.60 17.07 -10.72
C SER A 63 0.89 15.72 -10.90
N GLU A 64 1.50 14.82 -11.67
CA GLU A 64 1.00 13.46 -11.90
C GLU A 64 0.98 12.64 -10.60
N GLY A 65 2.07 12.67 -9.82
CA GLY A 65 2.17 11.95 -8.55
C GLY A 65 1.20 12.46 -7.48
N LEU A 66 1.01 13.77 -7.40
CA LEU A 66 0.05 14.41 -6.49
C LEU A 66 -1.39 14.00 -6.84
N PHE A 67 -1.75 14.00 -8.12
CA PHE A 67 -3.09 13.58 -8.56
C PHE A 67 -3.40 12.13 -8.15
N PHE A 68 -2.47 11.20 -8.40
CA PHE A 68 -2.62 9.80 -7.97
C PHE A 68 -2.70 9.66 -6.45
N THR A 69 -1.88 10.41 -5.70
CA THR A 69 -1.90 10.39 -4.24
C THR A 69 -3.25 10.84 -3.69
N ILE A 70 -3.81 11.93 -4.20
CA ILE A 70 -5.13 12.43 -3.80
C ILE A 70 -6.22 11.41 -4.15
N ALA A 71 -6.18 10.82 -5.35
CA ALA A 71 -7.14 9.78 -5.76
C ALA A 71 -7.11 8.58 -4.80
N PHE A 72 -5.91 8.13 -4.40
CA PHE A 72 -5.75 7.02 -3.47
C PHE A 72 -6.18 7.36 -2.04
N ILE A 73 -6.02 8.61 -1.60
CA ILE A 73 -6.58 9.07 -0.32
C ILE A 73 -8.10 8.95 -0.33
N CYS A 74 -8.77 9.35 -1.42
CA CYS A 74 -10.21 9.16 -1.56
C CYS A 74 -10.60 7.67 -1.50
N ILE A 75 -9.85 6.80 -2.17
CA ILE A 75 -10.05 5.34 -2.09
C ILE A 75 -9.85 4.84 -0.66
N ALA A 76 -8.84 5.34 0.08
CA ALA A 76 -8.59 4.96 1.47
C ALA A 76 -9.78 5.26 2.38
N VAL A 77 -10.39 6.44 2.22
CA VAL A 77 -11.60 6.80 2.97
C VAL A 77 -12.73 5.79 2.68
N LEU A 78 -12.94 5.42 1.42
CA LEU A 78 -13.93 4.41 1.04
C LEU A 78 -13.61 3.03 1.64
N THR A 79 -12.34 2.61 1.60
CA THR A 79 -11.86 1.34 2.18
C THR A 79 -12.08 1.29 3.69
N VAL A 80 -11.85 2.39 4.42
CA VAL A 80 -12.10 2.48 5.87
C VAL A 80 -13.59 2.40 6.17
N ILE A 81 -14.44 3.06 5.37
CA ILE A 81 -15.91 2.98 5.53
C ILE A 81 -16.41 1.55 5.28
N LEU A 82 -15.92 0.90 4.21
CA LEU A 82 -16.26 -0.49 3.87
C LEU A 82 -15.82 -1.46 4.97
N TRP A 83 -14.62 -1.27 5.52
CA TRP A 83 -14.12 -2.02 6.66
C TRP A 83 -15.04 -1.88 7.89
N ARG A 84 -15.35 -0.64 8.30
CA ARG A 84 -16.25 -0.36 9.43
C ARG A 84 -17.63 -1.01 9.22
N LYS A 85 -18.17 -0.94 8.01
CA LYS A 85 -19.43 -1.60 7.67
C LYS A 85 -19.32 -3.13 7.76
N SER A 86 -18.25 -3.73 7.23
CA SER A 86 -18.04 -5.18 7.28
C SER A 86 -18.02 -5.69 8.73
N LEU A 87 -17.34 -4.99 9.65
CA LEU A 87 -17.35 -5.34 11.08
C LEU A 87 -18.75 -5.27 11.71
N ILE A 88 -19.51 -4.21 11.45
CA ILE A 88 -20.87 -4.07 11.98
C ILE A 88 -21.79 -5.18 11.45
N LEU A 89 -21.64 -5.58 10.18
CA LEU A 89 -22.41 -6.69 9.63
C LEU A 89 -22.00 -8.05 10.21
N PHE A 90 -20.71 -8.23 10.52
CA PHE A 90 -20.21 -9.41 11.20
C PHE A 90 -20.80 -9.54 12.61
N GLU A 91 -20.82 -8.45 13.39
CA GLU A 91 -21.45 -8.43 14.73
C GLU A 91 -22.96 -8.70 14.68
N LYS A 92 -23.62 -8.30 13.59
CA LYS A 92 -25.05 -8.58 13.33
C LYS A 92 -25.31 -9.98 12.77
N ASN A 93 -24.28 -10.83 12.68
CA ASN A 93 -24.36 -12.20 12.17
C ASN A 93 -24.91 -12.30 10.72
N ASN A 94 -24.69 -11.26 9.91
CA ASN A 94 -25.17 -11.19 8.52
C ASN A 94 -24.04 -11.49 7.53
N ASN A 95 -24.14 -12.61 6.80
CA ASN A 95 -23.13 -13.10 5.85
C ASN A 95 -22.70 -12.12 4.74
N TRP A 96 -23.45 -11.03 4.51
CA TRP A 96 -23.04 -9.95 3.59
C TRP A 96 -21.70 -9.29 3.96
N TRP A 97 -21.22 -9.44 5.21
CA TRP A 97 -19.89 -8.96 5.61
C TRP A 97 -18.76 -9.56 4.77
N ILE A 98 -18.89 -10.83 4.34
CA ILE A 98 -17.88 -11.55 3.54
C ILE A 98 -17.78 -10.93 2.14
N LEU A 99 -18.92 -10.63 1.51
CA LEU A 99 -18.93 -10.00 0.19
C LEU A 99 -18.31 -8.60 0.24
N LEU A 100 -18.65 -7.79 1.24
CA LEU A 100 -18.06 -6.47 1.46
C LEU A 100 -16.55 -6.56 1.68
N LEU A 101 -16.09 -7.52 2.48
CA LEU A 101 -14.68 -7.76 2.71
C LEU A 101 -13.96 -8.15 1.42
N LEU A 102 -14.53 -9.05 0.63
CA LEU A 102 -13.94 -9.52 -0.62
C LEU A 102 -13.80 -8.38 -1.63
N ILE A 103 -14.83 -7.54 -1.77
CA ILE A 103 -14.76 -6.32 -2.60
C ILE A 103 -13.66 -5.39 -2.09
N ASN A 104 -13.58 -5.15 -0.78
CA ASN A 104 -12.58 -4.25 -0.20
C ASN A 104 -11.15 -4.79 -0.39
N MET A 105 -10.97 -6.10 -0.28
CA MET A 105 -9.72 -6.80 -0.56
C MET A 105 -9.30 -6.65 -2.01
N LEU A 106 -10.22 -6.82 -2.97
CA LEU A 106 -9.91 -6.65 -4.40
C LEU A 106 -9.46 -5.23 -4.72
N ILE A 107 -10.17 -4.22 -4.19
CA ILE A 107 -9.80 -2.80 -4.35
C ILE A 107 -8.39 -2.57 -3.80
N SER A 108 -8.12 -3.04 -2.59
CA SER A 108 -6.84 -2.80 -1.91
C SER A 108 -5.67 -3.54 -2.55
N PHE A 109 -5.91 -4.76 -3.04
CA PHE A 109 -4.93 -5.52 -3.82
C PHE A 109 -4.60 -4.83 -5.15
N PHE A 110 -5.62 -4.34 -5.86
CA PHE A 110 -5.44 -3.59 -7.09
C PHE A 110 -4.65 -2.29 -6.86
N SER A 111 -4.95 -1.57 -5.78
CA SER A 111 -4.21 -0.35 -5.39
C SER A 111 -2.72 -0.62 -5.13
N ILE A 112 -2.37 -1.69 -4.39
CA ILE A 112 -0.96 -2.06 -4.20
C ILE A 112 -0.32 -2.34 -5.56
N PHE A 113 -0.95 -3.20 -6.37
CA PHE A 113 -0.40 -3.59 -7.67
C PHE A 113 -0.17 -2.39 -8.60
N GLN A 114 -1.14 -1.47 -8.65
CA GLN A 114 -1.03 -0.24 -9.43
C GLN A 114 0.10 0.65 -8.90
N SER A 115 0.17 0.89 -7.58
CA SER A 115 1.20 1.73 -6.97
C SER A 115 2.62 1.18 -7.21
N MET A 116 2.77 -0.15 -7.13
CA MET A 116 4.04 -0.83 -7.40
C MET A 116 4.43 -0.75 -8.86
N ASN A 117 3.48 -0.91 -9.79
CA ASN A 117 3.77 -0.78 -11.22
C ASN A 117 4.21 0.66 -11.57
N VAL A 118 3.62 1.66 -10.93
CA VAL A 118 4.05 3.07 -11.06
C VAL A 118 5.46 3.26 -10.52
N LEU A 119 5.78 2.66 -9.37
CA LEU A 119 7.11 2.72 -8.76
C LEU A 119 8.16 2.03 -9.64
N LEU A 120 7.94 0.79 -10.06
CA LEU A 120 8.86 0.02 -10.92
C LEU A 120 9.12 0.69 -12.28
N LYS A 121 8.09 1.33 -12.86
CA LYS A 121 8.23 2.09 -14.11
C LYS A 121 9.18 3.29 -13.97
N LYS A 122 9.40 3.78 -12.75
CA LYS A 122 10.40 4.84 -12.47
C LYS A 122 11.81 4.31 -12.66
N ASP A 123 12.15 3.14 -12.11
CA ASP A 123 13.52 2.61 -12.12
C ASP A 123 14.02 2.27 -13.54
N ILE A 124 13.11 1.99 -14.47
CA ILE A 124 13.44 1.73 -15.88
C ILE A 124 13.76 3.02 -16.65
N LYS A 125 13.21 4.18 -16.23
CA LYS A 125 13.33 5.45 -16.97
C LYS A 125 14.47 6.36 -16.53
N GLU A 126 15.09 6.14 -15.38
CA GLU A 126 16.31 6.86 -14.99
C GLU A 126 17.55 6.03 -15.37
N PRO A 127 18.22 6.30 -16.51
CA PRO A 127 19.54 5.75 -16.70
C PRO A 127 20.46 6.28 -15.59
N LYS A 128 21.11 5.37 -14.87
CA LYS A 128 22.20 5.57 -13.89
C LYS A 128 23.38 6.36 -14.49
N ASN A 129 23.21 7.60 -14.92
CA ASN A 129 24.32 8.36 -15.50
C ASN A 129 24.23 9.85 -15.17
N LYS A 130 24.39 10.20 -13.89
CA LYS A 130 24.74 11.57 -13.48
C LYS A 130 25.84 11.68 -12.42
N THR A 131 26.54 10.58 -12.09
CA THR A 131 27.59 10.63 -11.06
C THR A 131 29.03 10.61 -11.61
N GLU A 132 29.26 10.31 -12.89
CA GLU A 132 30.64 10.17 -13.41
C GLU A 132 31.25 11.41 -14.10
N VAL A 133 30.50 12.47 -14.41
CA VAL A 133 31.04 13.55 -15.30
C VAL A 133 31.63 14.75 -14.54
N LYS A 134 31.65 14.79 -13.20
CA LYS A 134 32.18 15.94 -12.45
C LYS A 134 33.63 15.84 -11.96
N ILE A 135 34.35 14.74 -12.18
CA ILE A 135 35.75 14.59 -11.70
C ILE A 135 36.79 14.85 -12.80
N LYS A 136 36.40 15.15 -14.06
CA LYS A 136 37.35 15.32 -15.18
C LYS A 136 37.52 16.77 -15.70
N LYS A 137 37.28 17.76 -14.84
CA LYS A 137 37.73 19.14 -15.05
C LYS A 137 38.49 19.54 -13.80
N ASP A 138 39.82 19.59 -13.92
CA ASP A 138 40.82 20.25 -13.05
C ASP A 138 42.05 19.32 -12.93
N GLY A 139 42.85 19.26 -14.01
CA GLY A 139 44.08 18.47 -14.01
C GLY A 139 44.66 18.19 -15.39
N ASN A 140 44.96 19.24 -16.15
CA ASN A 140 46.15 19.36 -17.02
C ASN A 140 46.17 20.73 -17.70
#